data_AF-A0A0E2H3L3-F1
#
_entry.id   AF-A0A0E2H3L3-F1
#
_cell.length_a   1.000
_cell.length_b   1.000
_cell.length_c   1.000
_cell.angle_alpha   90.00
_cell.angle_beta   90.00
_cell.angle_gamma   90.00
#
_symmetry.space_group_name_H-M   'P 1'
#
loop_
_entity.id
_entity.type
_entity.pdbx_description
1 polymer ?
#
loop_
_entity_poly.entity_id
_entity_poly.type
_entity_poly.pdbx_seq_one_letter_code
_entity_poly.pdbx_strand_id
1 'polypeptide(L)'
;MSSFGSQMRKRLEELHKAGQDVPRIMADVAEGAMIAAVEKATERTPPNGGAPISGTGTRSGELAQHWSTDSVTKPVISGASVRATLANNILYASYVNDGHRMDQHFVPGLIINGNMLEKVNPSMGGITVGTRTKYVEGKYMKEAAIGKYRDVVRMELGKRVREAFR
;
A
#
# COMPACT_ATOMS: atom_id res chain seq x y z
N MET A 1 22.78 9.34 10.39
CA MET A 1 22.36 8.27 9.45
C MET A 1 22.21 8.87 8.06
N SER A 2 22.71 8.22 7.00
CA SER A 2 22.53 8.68 5.61
C SER A 2 21.09 8.44 5.16
N SER A 3 20.42 9.44 4.56
CA SER A 3 19.07 9.29 4.00
C SER A 3 19.05 8.36 2.79
N PHE A 4 17.90 7.76 2.49
CA PHE A 4 17.71 6.95 1.27
C PHE A 4 18.22 7.69 0.03
N GLY A 5 17.79 8.95 -0.18
CA GLY A 5 18.23 9.75 -1.32
C GLY A 5 19.75 9.95 -1.38
N SER A 6 20.42 10.19 -0.24
CA SER A 6 21.88 10.34 -0.21
C SER A 6 22.61 9.04 -0.58
N GLN A 7 22.09 7.89 -0.15
CA GLN A 7 22.65 6.58 -0.50
C GLN A 7 22.50 6.30 -2.00
N MET A 8 21.35 6.66 -2.59
CA MET A 8 21.10 6.45 -4.03
C MET A 8 22.00 7.32 -4.89
N ARG A 9 22.15 8.62 -4.55
CA ARG A 9 23.07 9.51 -5.27
C ARG A 9 24.50 8.97 -5.30
N LYS A 10 25.01 8.54 -4.13
CA LYS A 10 26.34 7.93 -4.04
C LYS A 10 26.50 6.73 -5.00
N ARG A 11 25.52 5.81 -5.02
CA ARG A 11 25.57 4.62 -5.89
C ARG A 11 25.49 4.97 -7.38
N LEU A 12 24.66 5.94 -7.74
CA LEU A 12 24.54 6.41 -9.12
C LEU A 12 25.80 7.14 -9.58
N GLU A 13 26.46 7.91 -8.70
CA GLU A 13 27.76 8.53 -8.98
C GLU A 13 28.87 7.48 -9.18
N GLU A 14 28.89 6.43 -8.36
CA GLU A 14 29.81 5.30 -8.51
C GLU A 14 29.63 4.62 -9.88
N LEU A 15 28.39 4.36 -10.30
CA LEU A 15 28.06 3.80 -11.61
C LEU A 15 28.46 4.74 -12.75
N HIS A 16 28.22 6.04 -12.60
CA HIS A 16 28.62 7.04 -13.59
C HIS A 16 30.14 7.06 -13.80
N LYS A 17 30.91 7.01 -12.71
CA LYS A 17 32.38 6.95 -12.77
C LYS A 17 32.89 5.67 -13.43
N ALA A 18 32.16 4.57 -13.30
CA ALA A 18 32.46 3.31 -13.96
C ALA A 18 31.99 3.26 -15.44
N GLY A 19 31.57 4.40 -16.02
CA GLY A 19 31.14 4.48 -17.42
C GLY A 19 29.84 3.73 -17.74
N GLN A 20 29.03 3.43 -16.71
CA GLN A 20 27.79 2.69 -16.89
C GLN A 20 26.67 3.57 -17.43
N ASP A 21 25.69 2.94 -18.08
CA ASP A 21 24.46 3.58 -18.56
C ASP A 21 23.49 3.85 -17.39
N VAL A 22 23.76 4.94 -16.66
CA VAL A 22 23.01 5.33 -15.47
C VAL A 22 21.51 5.55 -15.75
N PRO A 23 21.09 6.24 -16.83
CA PRO A 23 19.67 6.40 -17.14
C PRO A 23 18.93 5.08 -17.29
N ARG A 24 19.50 4.12 -18.05
CA ARG A 24 18.89 2.80 -18.21
C ARG A 24 18.87 2.01 -16.90
N ILE A 25 19.96 2.03 -16.12
CA ILE A 25 20.00 1.39 -14.80
C ILE A 25 18.92 1.96 -13.88
N MET A 26 18.72 3.27 -13.88
CA MET A 26 17.68 3.90 -13.07
C MET A 26 16.28 3.43 -13.49
N ALA A 27 16.02 3.30 -14.79
CA ALA A 27 14.75 2.80 -15.31
C ALA A 27 14.52 1.33 -14.91
N ASP A 28 15.48 0.44 -15.18
CA ASP A 28 15.39 -0.99 -14.83
C ASP A 28 15.12 -1.20 -13.34
N VAL A 29 15.89 -0.48 -12.50
CA VAL A 29 15.79 -0.62 -11.04
C VAL A 29 14.47 -0.04 -10.52
N ALA A 30 14.01 1.09 -11.07
CA ALA A 30 12.74 1.67 -10.68
C ALA A 30 11.56 0.77 -11.07
N GLU A 31 11.58 0.17 -12.26
CA GLU A 31 10.55 -0.78 -12.71
C GLU A 31 10.48 -2.01 -11.80
N GLY A 32 11.62 -2.70 -11.59
CA GLY A 32 11.68 -3.88 -10.74
C GLY A 32 11.29 -3.59 -9.29
N ALA A 33 11.72 -2.44 -8.75
CA ALA A 33 11.33 -2.02 -7.41
C ALA A 33 9.84 -1.69 -7.31
N MET A 34 9.23 -1.11 -8.35
CA MET A 34 7.80 -0.80 -8.37
C MET A 34 6.95 -2.06 -8.46
N ILE A 35 7.35 -3.05 -9.27
CA ILE A 35 6.69 -4.37 -9.32
C ILE A 35 6.68 -5.00 -7.92
N ALA A 36 7.84 -5.06 -7.26
CA ALA A 36 7.94 -5.62 -5.91
C ALA A 36 7.14 -4.81 -4.86
N ALA A 37 7.01 -3.49 -5.05
CA ALA A 37 6.19 -2.64 -4.19
C ALA A 37 4.70 -2.96 -4.34
N VAL A 38 4.22 -3.10 -5.58
CA VAL A 38 2.84 -3.50 -5.89
C VAL A 38 2.54 -4.89 -5.31
N GLU A 39 3.44 -5.86 -5.50
CA GLU A 39 3.29 -7.20 -4.91
C GLU A 39 3.18 -7.12 -3.37
N LYS A 40 4.02 -6.29 -2.73
CA LYS A 40 3.98 -6.15 -1.28
C LYS A 40 2.70 -5.46 -0.80
N ALA A 41 2.22 -4.46 -1.53
CA ALA A 41 0.95 -3.80 -1.24
C ALA A 41 -0.19 -4.82 -1.31
N THR A 42 -0.25 -5.61 -2.39
CA THR A 42 -1.24 -6.67 -2.61
C THR A 42 -1.21 -7.74 -1.52
N GLU A 43 -0.03 -8.21 -1.12
CA GLU A 43 0.15 -9.18 -0.04
C GLU A 43 -0.40 -8.65 1.31
N ARG A 44 -0.17 -7.37 1.59
CA ARG A 44 -0.63 -6.73 2.83
C ARG A 44 -2.09 -6.28 2.80
N THR A 45 -2.74 -6.38 1.65
CA THR A 45 -4.12 -5.96 1.47
C THR A 45 -5.07 -7.11 1.79
N PRO A 46 -6.13 -6.89 2.58
CA PRO A 46 -7.18 -7.88 2.76
C PRO A 46 -7.77 -8.35 1.42
N PRO A 47 -8.09 -9.65 1.27
CA PRO A 47 -8.05 -10.70 2.29
C PRO A 47 -6.66 -11.36 2.49
N ASN A 48 -5.64 -10.99 1.71
CA ASN A 48 -4.36 -11.70 1.62
C ASN A 48 -3.50 -11.62 2.89
N GLY A 49 -3.63 -10.53 3.66
CA GLY A 49 -2.84 -10.27 4.88
C GLY A 49 -3.29 -11.02 6.14
N GLY A 50 -4.11 -12.07 6.01
CA GLY A 50 -4.48 -12.99 7.09
C GLY A 50 -5.47 -12.47 8.15
N ALA A 51 -5.68 -11.15 8.24
CA ALA A 51 -6.70 -10.56 9.11
C ALA A 51 -8.02 -10.38 8.34
N PRO A 52 -9.08 -11.16 8.64
CA PRO A 52 -10.40 -10.91 8.07
C PRO A 52 -10.94 -9.58 8.59
N ILE A 53 -10.88 -8.54 7.76
CA ILE A 53 -11.59 -7.28 8.06
C ILE A 53 -13.02 -7.44 7.56
N SER A 54 -13.97 -7.19 8.45
CA SER A 54 -15.40 -7.16 8.13
C SER A 54 -15.70 -6.01 7.17
N GLY A 55 -16.21 -6.34 5.98
CA GLY A 55 -16.56 -5.40 4.92
C GLY A 55 -16.70 -6.14 3.59
N THR A 56 -17.71 -5.82 2.79
CA THR A 56 -17.92 -6.53 1.51
C THR A 56 -16.72 -6.34 0.56
N GLY A 57 -16.22 -5.10 0.44
CA GLY A 57 -15.07 -4.75 -0.42
C GLY A 57 -13.70 -5.24 0.07
N THR A 58 -13.56 -5.62 1.35
CA THR A 58 -12.31 -6.21 1.89
C THR A 58 -12.29 -7.73 1.78
N ARG A 59 -13.43 -8.35 1.48
CA ARG A 59 -13.58 -9.81 1.29
C ARG A 59 -13.55 -10.21 -0.18
N SER A 60 -13.96 -9.33 -1.09
CA SER A 60 -13.96 -9.56 -2.54
C SER A 60 -12.56 -9.56 -3.17
N GLY A 61 -11.55 -8.98 -2.50
CA GLY A 61 -10.19 -8.84 -3.04
C GLY A 61 -10.02 -7.70 -4.03
N GLU A 62 -11.07 -6.94 -4.32
CA GLU A 62 -11.06 -5.76 -5.21
C GLU A 62 -9.96 -4.77 -4.80
N LEU A 63 -9.92 -4.39 -3.52
CA LEU A 63 -8.89 -3.48 -3.01
C LEU A 63 -7.46 -3.95 -3.31
N ALA A 64 -7.21 -5.27 -3.24
CA ALA A 64 -5.90 -5.83 -3.51
C ALA A 64 -5.56 -5.79 -5.01
N GLN A 65 -6.53 -6.06 -5.88
CA GLN A 65 -6.36 -6.00 -7.33
C GLN A 65 -6.00 -4.58 -7.82
N HIS A 66 -6.59 -3.56 -7.19
CA HIS A 66 -6.38 -2.17 -7.57
C HIS A 66 -4.95 -1.67 -7.43
N TRP A 67 -4.12 -2.29 -6.58
CA TRP A 67 -2.68 -1.99 -6.57
C TRP A 67 -2.01 -2.29 -7.90
N SER A 68 -2.42 -3.37 -8.58
CA SER A 68 -1.86 -3.78 -9.86
C SER A 68 -2.44 -2.96 -11.01
N THR A 69 -3.74 -2.70 -11.00
CA THR A 69 -4.41 -2.02 -12.12
C THR A 69 -4.16 -0.51 -12.14
N ASP A 70 -4.02 0.11 -10.98
CA ASP A 70 -3.96 1.57 -10.87
C ASP A 70 -2.52 2.08 -10.84
N SER A 71 -1.56 1.22 -10.49
CA SER A 71 -0.14 1.57 -10.45
C SER A 71 0.47 1.58 -11.84
N VAL A 72 1.44 2.47 -12.03
CA VAL A 72 2.28 2.55 -13.23
C VAL A 72 3.65 2.00 -12.88
N THR A 73 3.86 0.72 -13.15
CA THR A 73 5.12 0.00 -12.84
C THR A 73 6.23 0.34 -13.81
N LYS A 74 5.92 0.49 -15.10
CA LYS A 74 6.86 0.96 -16.11
C LYS A 74 7.14 2.45 -15.92
N PRO A 75 8.36 2.86 -15.57
CA PRO A 75 8.63 4.26 -15.26
C PRO A 75 8.58 5.14 -16.51
N VAL A 76 8.01 6.33 -16.35
CA VAL A 76 8.10 7.41 -17.32
C VAL A 76 9.45 8.11 -17.14
N ILE A 77 10.21 8.19 -18.24
CA ILE A 77 11.50 8.88 -18.29
C ILE A 77 11.27 10.28 -18.86
N SER A 78 11.65 11.32 -18.12
CA SER A 78 11.56 12.71 -18.54
C SER A 78 12.84 13.44 -18.18
N GLY A 79 13.72 13.64 -19.16
CA GLY A 79 15.06 14.19 -18.95
C GLY A 79 15.87 13.30 -17.99
N ALA A 80 16.31 13.87 -16.87
CA ALA A 80 17.03 13.14 -15.82
C ALA A 80 16.11 12.49 -14.76
N SER A 81 14.78 12.54 -14.94
CA SER A 81 13.80 11.99 -14.00
C SER A 81 13.27 10.64 -14.46
N VAL A 82 13.24 9.67 -13.55
CA VAL A 82 12.60 8.37 -13.71
C VAL A 82 11.47 8.28 -12.69
N ARG A 83 10.23 8.17 -13.15
CA ARG A 83 9.03 8.19 -12.29
C ARG A 83 8.14 6.99 -12.57
N ALA A 84 7.92 6.16 -11.55
CA ALA A 84 6.86 5.18 -11.49
C ALA A 84 5.82 5.61 -10.43
N THR A 85 4.60 5.10 -10.52
CA THR A 85 3.49 5.50 -9.62
C THR A 85 2.94 4.27 -8.92
N LEU A 86 2.87 4.33 -7.59
CA LEU A 86 2.11 3.38 -6.78
C LEU A 86 0.74 4.02 -6.46
N ALA A 87 -0.35 3.37 -6.85
CA ALA A 87 -1.70 3.90 -6.65
C ALA A 87 -2.71 2.81 -6.28
N ASN A 88 -3.78 3.25 -5.63
CA ASN A 88 -4.99 2.47 -5.38
C ASN A 88 -6.16 3.47 -5.33
N ASN A 89 -6.98 3.48 -6.37
CA ASN A 89 -8.00 4.51 -6.60
C ASN A 89 -9.37 4.12 -6.00
N ILE A 90 -9.40 3.09 -5.15
CA ILE A 90 -10.60 2.70 -4.42
C ILE A 90 -10.94 3.75 -3.35
N LEU A 91 -12.20 4.19 -3.32
CA LEU A 91 -12.70 5.23 -2.41
C LEU A 91 -12.43 4.95 -0.93
N TYR A 92 -12.50 3.68 -0.52
CA TYR A 92 -12.27 3.27 0.86
C TYR A 92 -10.83 2.83 1.16
N ALA A 93 -9.90 2.94 0.19
CA ALA A 93 -8.52 2.48 0.36
C ALA A 93 -7.81 3.16 1.53
N SER A 94 -8.03 4.46 1.73
CA SER A 94 -7.47 5.24 2.85
C SER A 94 -7.96 4.74 4.21
N TYR A 95 -9.25 4.43 4.35
CA TYR A 95 -9.84 3.91 5.58
C TYR A 95 -9.23 2.57 6.01
N VAL A 96 -8.84 1.74 5.03
CA VAL A 96 -8.17 0.46 5.27
C VAL A 96 -6.66 0.64 5.47
N ASN A 97 -6.03 1.58 4.76
CA ASN A 97 -4.59 1.85 4.89
C ASN A 97 -4.23 2.54 6.19
N ASP A 98 -4.85 3.69 6.44
CA ASP A 98 -4.48 4.60 7.53
C ASP A 98 -5.29 4.28 8.80
N GLY A 99 -6.40 3.56 8.65
CA GLY A 99 -7.37 3.35 9.73
C GLY A 99 -8.34 4.53 9.81
N HIS A 100 -9.29 4.42 10.74
CA HIS A 100 -10.28 5.48 10.94
C HIS A 100 -10.93 5.39 12.32
N ARG A 101 -11.50 6.51 12.76
CA ARG A 101 -12.36 6.54 13.94
C ARG A 101 -13.73 6.00 13.58
N MET A 102 -14.32 5.29 14.51
CA MET A 102 -15.67 4.76 14.40
C MET A 102 -16.54 5.47 15.42
N ASP A 103 -17.59 6.13 14.91
CA ASP A 103 -18.59 6.74 15.77
C ASP A 103 -19.66 5.71 16.10
N GLN A 104 -19.93 5.56 17.39
CA GLN A 104 -21.07 4.80 17.86
C GLN A 104 -22.31 5.65 17.71
N HIS A 105 -23.37 5.07 17.15
CA HIS A 105 -24.66 5.72 17.10
C HIS A 105 -25.75 4.76 17.56
N PHE A 106 -26.68 5.29 18.33
CA PHE A 106 -27.87 4.56 18.74
C PHE A 106 -28.89 4.60 17.61
N VAL A 107 -29.42 3.43 17.23
CA VAL A 107 -30.45 3.28 16.20
C VAL A 107 -31.76 2.86 16.88
N PRO A 108 -32.70 3.80 17.11
CA PRO A 108 -34.02 3.47 17.64
C PRO A 108 -34.78 2.55 16.69
N GLY A 109 -35.48 1.56 17.23
CA GLY A 109 -36.30 0.63 16.47
C GLY A 109 -35.50 -0.43 15.70
N LEU A 110 -34.21 -0.60 15.98
CA LEU A 110 -33.40 -1.72 15.48
C LEU A 110 -32.99 -2.57 16.67
N ILE A 111 -33.33 -3.85 16.68
CA ILE A 111 -33.00 -4.80 17.76
C ILE A 111 -32.30 -6.04 17.20
N ILE A 112 -31.62 -6.78 18.08
CA ILE A 112 -31.07 -8.10 17.75
C ILE A 112 -32.12 -9.15 18.14
N ASN A 113 -32.62 -9.90 17.17
CA ASN A 113 -33.49 -11.05 17.40
C ASN A 113 -32.79 -12.34 16.96
N GLY A 114 -32.29 -13.10 17.94
CA GLY A 114 -31.43 -14.25 17.69
C GLY A 114 -30.14 -13.83 16.95
N ASN A 115 -29.94 -14.38 15.75
CA ASN A 115 -28.77 -14.08 14.91
C ASN A 115 -29.05 -13.01 13.83
N MET A 116 -30.22 -12.37 13.86
CA MET A 116 -30.62 -11.38 12.85
C MET A 116 -30.90 -10.01 13.49
N LEU A 117 -30.77 -8.98 12.65
CA LEU A 117 -31.22 -7.63 12.98
C LEU A 117 -32.70 -7.51 12.58
N GLU A 118 -33.54 -7.08 13.52
CA GLU A 118 -34.97 -6.87 13.30
C GLU A 118 -35.34 -5.40 13.50
N LYS A 119 -36.17 -4.88 12.60
CA LYS A 119 -36.72 -3.53 12.72
C LYS A 119 -38.07 -3.59 13.44
N VAL A 120 -38.17 -2.87 14.55
CA VAL A 120 -39.36 -2.77 15.41
C VAL A 120 -39.75 -1.29 15.60
N ASN A 121 -40.87 -1.05 16.29
CA ASN A 121 -41.25 0.31 16.67
C ASN A 121 -40.14 0.94 17.55
N PRO A 122 -39.71 2.19 17.31
CA PRO A 122 -38.69 2.87 18.13
C PRO A 122 -38.97 2.89 19.64
N SER A 123 -40.24 2.84 20.06
CA SER A 123 -40.62 2.77 21.48
C SER A 123 -40.26 1.43 22.14
N MET A 124 -40.00 0.39 21.35
CA MET A 124 -39.66 -0.96 21.81
C MET A 124 -38.16 -1.13 22.12
N GLY A 125 -37.34 -0.10 21.86
CA GLY A 125 -35.90 -0.10 22.13
C GLY A 125 -35.06 0.20 20.89
N GLY A 126 -33.75 -0.05 20.98
CA GLY A 126 -32.80 0.17 19.89
C GLY A 126 -31.44 -0.45 20.23
N ILE A 127 -30.53 -0.45 19.26
CA ILE A 127 -29.15 -0.92 19.44
C ILE A 127 -28.16 0.18 19.11
N THR A 128 -27.04 0.19 19.84
CA THR A 128 -25.88 0.98 19.44
C THR A 128 -25.12 0.19 18.39
N VAL A 129 -25.01 0.75 17.19
CA VAL A 129 -24.22 0.17 16.11
C VAL A 129 -22.89 0.91 15.98
N GLY A 130 -21.87 0.19 15.50
CA GLY A 130 -20.47 0.63 15.46
C GLY A 130 -19.54 -0.47 15.95
N THR A 131 -18.25 -0.18 16.01
CA THR A 131 -17.25 -1.13 16.56
C THR A 131 -17.17 -1.01 18.08
N ARG A 132 -16.78 -2.10 18.77
CA ARG A 132 -16.46 -2.06 20.20
C ARG A 132 -15.32 -1.07 20.50
N THR A 133 -14.42 -0.87 19.56
CA THR A 133 -13.30 0.08 19.63
C THR A 133 -13.69 1.40 18.97
N LYS A 134 -13.23 2.54 19.51
CA LYS A 134 -13.42 3.87 18.90
C LYS A 134 -12.55 4.11 17.66
N TYR A 135 -11.62 3.19 17.41
CA TYR A 135 -10.63 3.29 16.34
C TYR A 135 -10.44 1.92 15.69
N VAL A 136 -10.35 1.93 14.38
CA VAL A 136 -9.95 0.79 13.55
C VAL A 136 -8.54 1.05 13.07
N GLU A 137 -7.62 0.15 13.41
CA GLU A 137 -6.22 0.26 13.02
C GLU A 137 -6.02 0.05 11.52
N GLY A 138 -5.24 0.94 10.91
CA GLY A 138 -4.83 0.83 9.51
C GLY A 138 -3.89 -0.34 9.25
N LYS A 139 -3.86 -0.81 8.00
CA LYS A 139 -2.98 -1.89 7.55
C LYS A 139 -1.64 -1.42 7.00
N TYR A 140 -1.46 -0.11 6.80
CA TYR A 140 -0.22 0.52 6.34
C TYR A 140 0.39 -0.17 5.10
N MET A 141 -0.47 -0.51 4.15
CA MET A 141 -0.14 -1.25 2.92
C MET A 141 0.79 -0.42 2.04
N LYS A 142 0.48 0.88 1.90
CA LYS A 142 1.30 1.88 1.18
C LYS A 142 2.69 1.99 1.77
N GLU A 143 2.79 2.08 3.09
CA GLU A 143 4.06 2.19 3.82
C GLU A 143 4.91 0.93 3.64
N ALA A 144 4.29 -0.26 3.71
CA ALA A 144 4.98 -1.52 3.44
C ALA A 144 5.51 -1.59 2.00
N ALA A 145 4.73 -1.14 1.02
CA ALA A 145 5.13 -1.06 -0.37
C ALA A 145 6.29 -0.08 -0.60
N ILE A 146 6.24 1.12 0.00
CA ILE A 146 7.32 2.11 -0.03
C ILE A 146 8.61 1.54 0.60
N GLY A 147 8.48 0.82 1.71
CA GLY A 147 9.59 0.12 2.34
C GLY A 147 10.24 -0.88 1.38
N LYS A 148 9.42 -1.76 0.77
CA LYS A 148 9.89 -2.76 -0.19
C LYS A 148 10.56 -2.14 -1.41
N TYR A 149 9.99 -1.07 -1.97
CA TYR A 149 10.59 -0.32 -3.06
C TYR A 149 12.03 0.11 -2.69
N ARG A 150 12.19 0.78 -1.54
CA ARG A 150 13.49 1.29 -1.08
C ARG A 150 14.52 0.18 -0.89
N ASP A 151 14.10 -0.96 -0.36
CA ASP A 151 14.99 -2.10 -0.14
C ASP A 151 15.47 -2.72 -1.47
N VAL A 152 14.56 -2.89 -2.44
CA VAL A 152 14.92 -3.40 -3.77
C VAL A 152 15.86 -2.43 -4.50
N VAL A 153 15.57 -1.12 -4.50
CA VAL A 153 16.47 -0.14 -5.15
C VAL A 153 17.87 -0.19 -4.53
N ARG A 154 17.98 -0.26 -3.20
CA ARG A 154 19.29 -0.37 -2.51
C ARG A 154 20.05 -1.63 -2.92
N MET A 155 19.35 -2.75 -2.95
CA MET A 155 19.92 -4.05 -3.29
C MET A 155 20.43 -4.07 -4.73
N GLU A 156 19.60 -3.65 -5.69
CA GLU A 156 19.90 -3.68 -7.12
C GLU A 156 21.01 -2.69 -7.51
N LEU A 157 20.95 -1.44 -7.03
CA LEU A 157 22.04 -0.49 -7.28
C LEU A 157 23.35 -0.96 -6.64
N GLY A 158 23.29 -1.54 -5.43
CA GLY A 158 24.46 -2.11 -4.78
C GLY A 158 25.06 -3.27 -5.57
N LYS A 159 24.23 -4.11 -6.20
CA LYS A 159 24.66 -5.19 -7.08
C LYS A 159 25.34 -4.66 -8.34
N ARG A 160 24.70 -3.73 -9.05
CA ARG A 160 25.26 -3.11 -10.27
C ARG A 160 26.60 -2.41 -10.01
N VAL A 161 26.75 -1.72 -8.88
CA VAL A 161 28.04 -1.12 -8.48
C VAL A 161 29.10 -2.20 -8.29
N ARG A 162 28.82 -3.27 -7.55
CA ARG A 162 29.80 -4.36 -7.35
C ARG A 162 30.20 -5.02 -8.67
N GLU A 163 29.28 -5.14 -9.62
CA GLU A 163 29.53 -5.71 -10.94
C GLU A 163 30.37 -4.78 -11.82
N ALA A 164 30.18 -3.45 -11.71
CA ALA A 164 30.90 -2.47 -12.52
C ALA A 164 32.37 -2.25 -12.08
N PHE A 165 32.72 -2.60 -10.82
CA PHE A 165 34.07 -2.49 -10.26
C PHE A 165 34.75 -3.85 -10.05
N ARG A 166 34.19 -4.92 -10.62
CA ARG A 166 34.83 -6.23 -10.75
C ARG A 166 35.67 -6.26 -12.01
#